data_AF-A0A6G3D1C7-F1
#
_entry.id   AF-A0A6G3D1C7-F1
#
_cell.length_a   1.000
_cell.length_b   1.000
_cell.length_c   1.000
_cell.angle_alpha   90.00
_cell.angle_beta   90.00
_cell.angle_gamma   90.00
#
_symmetry.space_group_name_H-M   'P 1'
#
loop_
_entity.id
_entity.type
_entity.pdbx_description
1 polymer ?
#
loop_
_entity_poly.entity_id
_entity_poly.type
_entity_poly.pdbx_seq_one_letter_code
_entity_poly.pdbx_strand_id
1 'polypeptide(L)'
;TGKQPYFAGKPNPLMMRTGLNAIGAHSETSAMIGDRMDTDVLAGMEAGMQTFLVLTGLTRPEQVEDFPYRPSQVVDSIADLVERV
;
A
#
# COMPACT_ATOMS: atom_id res chain seq x y z
N THR A 1 -27.24 -11.94 12.55
CA THR A 1 -26.65 -13.29 12.38
C THR A 1 -25.59 -13.63 13.44
N GLY A 2 -25.01 -12.67 14.18
CA GLY A 2 -23.97 -12.95 15.18
C GLY A 2 -22.62 -13.36 14.57
N LYS A 3 -22.45 -13.25 13.25
CA LYS A 3 -21.24 -13.62 12.51
C LYS A 3 -20.39 -12.37 12.25
N GLN A 4 -19.07 -12.51 12.38
CA GLN A 4 -18.11 -11.48 11.98
C GLN A 4 -17.80 -11.61 10.48
N PRO A 5 -17.83 -10.53 9.70
CA PRO A 5 -17.48 -10.58 8.29
C PRO A 5 -15.98 -10.75 8.12
N TYR A 6 -15.59 -11.42 7.04
CA TYR A 6 -14.22 -11.40 6.56
C TYR A 6 -14.03 -10.20 5.62
N PHE A 7 -13.17 -9.25 5.98
CA PHE A 7 -12.88 -8.08 5.16
C PHE A 7 -11.83 -8.44 4.11
N ALA A 8 -12.23 -8.50 2.84
CA ALA A 8 -11.33 -8.83 1.73
C ALA A 8 -10.51 -7.63 1.21
N GLY A 9 -10.85 -6.41 1.61
CA GLY A 9 -10.12 -5.20 1.24
C GLY A 9 -9.01 -4.84 2.23
N LYS A 10 -8.24 -3.79 1.89
CA LYS A 10 -7.18 -3.23 2.73
C LYS A 10 -7.65 -3.01 4.19
N PRO A 11 -6.81 -3.27 5.20
CA PRO A 11 -5.38 -3.63 5.11
C PRO A 11 -5.11 -5.10 4.78
N ASN A 12 -6.13 -5.93 4.54
CA ASN A 12 -5.93 -7.32 4.16
C ASN A 12 -5.17 -7.43 2.82
N PRO A 13 -4.05 -8.17 2.74
CA PRO A 13 -3.27 -8.31 1.51
C PRO A 13 -3.98 -9.13 0.42
N LEU A 14 -5.12 -9.75 0.71
CA LEU A 14 -5.87 -10.59 -0.23
C LEU A 14 -6.19 -9.84 -1.53
N MET A 15 -6.62 -8.57 -1.43
CA MET A 15 -6.92 -7.75 -2.61
C MET A 15 -5.69 -7.58 -3.52
N MET A 16 -4.52 -7.33 -2.93
CA MET A 16 -3.26 -7.09 -3.64
C MET A 16 -2.76 -8.38 -4.30
N ARG A 17 -2.73 -9.48 -3.54
CA ARG A 17 -2.33 -10.80 -4.05
C ARG A 17 -3.24 -11.29 -5.18
N THR A 18 -4.54 -11.04 -5.06
CA THR A 18 -5.52 -11.36 -6.12
C THR A 18 -5.24 -10.53 -7.37
N GLY A 19 -4.98 -9.23 -7.22
CA GLY A 19 -4.61 -8.35 -8.32
C GLY A 19 -3.34 -8.80 -9.05
N LEU A 20 -2.27 -9.08 -8.30
CA LEU A 20 -0.99 -9.59 -8.84
C LEU A 20 -1.19 -10.88 -9.65
N ASN A 21 -1.94 -11.84 -9.09
CA ASN A 21 -2.25 -13.09 -9.78
C ASN A 21 -3.06 -12.86 -11.07
N ALA A 22 -4.00 -11.93 -11.05
CA ALA A 22 -4.85 -11.63 -12.21
C ALA A 22 -4.05 -11.05 -13.39
N ILE A 23 -2.99 -10.29 -13.11
CA ILE A 23 -2.12 -9.69 -14.14
C ILE A 23 -0.84 -10.50 -14.40
N GLY A 24 -0.66 -11.64 -13.73
CA GLY A 24 0.53 -12.48 -13.84
C GLY A 24 1.83 -11.79 -13.38
N ALA A 25 1.74 -10.87 -12.41
CA ALA A 25 2.88 -10.14 -11.88
C ALA A 25 3.38 -10.73 -10.55
N HIS A 26 4.66 -10.51 -10.27
CA HIS A 26 5.28 -10.85 -8.99
C HIS A 26 5.34 -9.63 -8.08
N SER A 27 5.17 -9.84 -6.77
CA SER A 27 5.23 -8.75 -5.79
C SER A 27 6.59 -8.05 -5.77
N GLU A 28 7.67 -8.80 -6.03
CA GLU A 28 9.05 -8.29 -6.11
C GLU A 28 9.27 -7.29 -7.26
N THR A 29 8.46 -7.37 -8.31
CA THR A 29 8.54 -6.49 -9.48
C THR A 29 7.32 -5.56 -9.60
N SER A 30 6.54 -5.45 -8.53
CA SER A 30 5.32 -4.64 -8.48
C SER A 30 5.35 -3.69 -7.29
N ALA A 31 4.70 -2.53 -7.45
CA ALA A 31 4.63 -1.51 -6.41
C ALA A 31 3.18 -1.21 -6.02
N MET A 32 2.96 -0.99 -4.73
CA MET A 32 1.72 -0.44 -4.18
C MET A 32 1.93 1.07 -3.97
N ILE A 33 1.08 1.88 -4.59
CA ILE A 33 1.08 3.34 -4.44
C ILE A 33 -0.22 3.72 -3.74
N GLY A 34 -0.14 4.45 -2.62
CA GLY A 34 -1.32 4.86 -1.88
C GLY A 34 -1.06 6.02 -0.94
N ASP A 35 -2.11 6.55 -0.31
CA ASP A 35 -2.06 7.75 0.52
C ASP A 35 -2.32 7.47 2.00
N ARG A 36 -2.57 6.20 2.37
CA ARG A 36 -2.86 5.78 3.74
C ARG A 36 -1.88 4.75 4.29
N MET A 37 -1.27 5.08 5.43
CA MET A 37 -0.39 4.14 6.16
C MET A 37 -1.14 2.89 6.65
N ASP A 38 -2.31 3.09 7.27
CA ASP A 38 -3.10 2.04 7.95
C ASP A 38 -3.78 1.03 7.02
N THR A 39 -3.79 1.29 5.71
CA THR A 39 -4.51 0.49 4.72
C THR A 39 -3.66 0.19 3.50
N ASP A 40 -3.19 1.20 2.76
CA ASP A 40 -2.43 0.99 1.52
C ASP A 40 -1.05 0.41 1.79
N VAL A 41 -0.27 1.12 2.62
CA VAL A 41 1.11 0.75 2.93
C VAL A 41 1.13 -0.59 3.65
N LEU A 42 0.26 -0.76 4.65
CA LEU A 42 0.15 -2.03 5.37
C LEU A 42 -0.22 -3.19 4.44
N ALA A 43 -1.23 -3.04 3.57
CA ALA A 43 -1.61 -4.12 2.66
C ALA A 43 -0.52 -4.43 1.61
N GLY A 44 0.17 -3.41 1.08
CA GLY A 44 1.27 -3.59 0.14
C GLY A 44 2.46 -4.31 0.79
N MET A 45 2.81 -3.92 2.01
CA MET A 45 3.88 -4.56 2.79
C MET A 45 3.56 -6.02 3.11
N GLU A 46 2.36 -6.33 3.58
CA GLU A 46 1.89 -7.70 3.85
C GLU A 46 1.75 -8.55 2.56
N ALA A 47 1.61 -7.90 1.41
CA ALA A 47 1.66 -8.54 0.09
C ALA A 47 3.09 -8.69 -0.46
N GLY A 48 4.12 -8.23 0.25
CA GLY A 48 5.52 -8.30 -0.17
C GLY A 48 5.87 -7.38 -1.34
N MET A 49 5.10 -6.31 -1.52
CA MET A 49 5.30 -5.32 -2.58
C MET A 49 6.15 -4.16 -2.10
N GLN A 50 6.85 -3.50 -3.02
CA GLN A 50 7.41 -2.17 -2.73
C GLN A 50 6.28 -1.17 -2.49
N THR A 51 6.39 -0.30 -1.49
CA THR A 51 5.33 0.64 -1.12
C THR A 51 5.77 2.08 -1.28
N PHE A 52 4.96 2.88 -1.97
CA PHE A 52 5.13 4.32 -2.12
C PHE A 52 3.94 5.03 -1.47
N LEU A 53 4.22 5.77 -0.40
CA LEU A 53 3.23 6.68 0.20
C LEU A 53 3.26 8.01 -0.55
N VAL A 54 2.14 8.42 -1.14
CA VAL A 54 1.98 9.74 -1.73
C VAL A 54 1.32 10.70 -0.74
N LEU A 55 1.82 11.93 -0.64
CA LEU A 55 1.35 12.94 0.32
C LEU A 55 0.22 13.84 -0.21
N THR A 56 -0.34 13.51 -1.38
CA THR A 56 -1.50 14.21 -1.95
C THR A 56 -2.83 13.88 -1.27
N GLY A 57 -2.86 12.89 -0.37
CA GLY A 57 -4.10 12.35 0.20
C GLY A 57 -4.19 12.47 1.73
N LEU A 58 -4.60 11.39 2.40
CA LEU A 58 -5.00 11.42 3.81
C LEU A 58 -3.83 11.46 4.80
N THR A 59 -2.76 10.70 4.58
CA THR A 59 -1.62 10.69 5.50
C THR A 59 -0.79 11.95 5.32
N ARG A 60 -0.57 12.67 6.42
CA ARG A 60 0.37 13.79 6.47
C ARG A 60 1.78 13.32 6.82
N PRO A 61 2.84 14.03 6.41
CA PRO A 61 4.22 13.62 6.65
C PRO A 61 4.52 13.31 8.12
N GLU A 62 4.00 14.13 9.05
CA GLU A 62 4.19 13.98 10.48
C GLU A 62 3.57 12.70 11.04
N GLN A 63 2.49 12.20 10.43
CA GLN A 63 1.78 11.01 10.89
C GLN A 63 2.50 9.71 10.53
N VAL A 64 3.45 9.76 9.58
CA VAL A 64 4.23 8.57 9.20
C VAL A 64 4.98 8.06 10.42
N GLU A 65 5.47 8.95 11.28
CA GLU A 65 6.24 8.60 12.47
C GLU A 65 5.45 7.87 13.56
N ASP A 66 4.12 7.98 13.54
CA ASP A 66 3.21 7.35 14.51
C ASP A 66 3.07 5.84 14.29
N PHE A 67 3.51 5.32 13.13
CA PHE A 67 3.41 3.90 12.79
C PHE A 67 4.69 3.14 13.14
N PRO A 68 4.60 1.88 13.59
CA PRO A 68 5.77 1.03 13.88
C PRO A 68 6.44 0.47 12.61
N TYR A 69 5.92 0.83 11.43
CA TYR A 69 6.43 0.45 10.12
C TYR A 69 6.53 1.69 9.22
N ARG A 70 7.32 1.58 8.16
CA ARG A 70 7.54 2.67 7.19
C ARG A 70 7.25 2.17 5.77
N PRO A 71 6.71 3.02 4.88
CA PRO A 71 6.65 2.70 3.47
C PRO A 71 8.08 2.59 2.92
N SER A 72 8.26 1.94 1.77
CA SER A 72 9.57 1.88 1.12
C SER A 72 10.06 3.28 0.75
N GLN A 73 9.16 4.15 0.28
CA GLN A 73 9.44 5.57 0.03
C GLN A 73 8.21 6.43 0.33
N VAL A 74 8.47 7.68 0.71
CA VAL A 74 7.46 8.75 0.81
C VAL A 74 7.77 9.76 -0.30
N VAL A 75 6.75 10.15 -1.06
CA VAL A 75 6.87 11.11 -2.17
C VAL A 75 5.72 12.11 -2.12
N ASP A 76 5.93 13.31 -2.65
CA ASP A 76 4.90 14.35 -2.60
C ASP A 76 3.69 13.98 -3.47
N SER A 77 3.93 13.40 -4.65
CA SER A 77 2.89 13.01 -5.60
C SER A 77 3.27 11.77 -6.42
N ILE A 78 2.25 11.13 -7.02
CA ILE A 78 2.45 10.08 -8.04
C ILE A 78 3.24 10.60 -9.25
N ALA A 79 3.17 11.91 -9.53
CA ALA A 79 3.94 12.54 -10.61
C ALA A 79 5.45 12.37 -10.40
N ASP A 80 5.91 12.35 -9.13
CA ASP A 80 7.32 12.21 -8.78
C ASP A 80 7.83 10.76 -8.87
N LEU A 81 6.96 9.82 -9.25
CA LEU A 81 7.34 8.42 -9.48
C LEU A 81 7.74 8.17 -10.93
N VAL A 82 7.25 8.97 -11.88
CA VAL A 82 7.49 8.75 -13.32
C VAL A 82 8.97 8.78 -13.68
N GLU A 83 9.76 9.61 -12.99
CA GLU A 83 11.21 9.71 -13.20
C GLU A 83 12.02 8.60 -12.48
N ARG A 84 11.35 7.77 -11.66
CA ARG A 84 11.99 6.80 -10.77
C ARG A 84 11.77 5.34 -11.18
N VAL A 85 10.90 5.08 -12.18
CA VAL A 85 10.56 3.74 -12.69
C VAL A 85 10.84 3.60 -14.18
#